data_AF-A0A7S3C7P5-F1
#
_entry.id   AF-A0A7S3C7P5-F1
#
_cell.length_a   1.000
_cell.length_b   1.000
_cell.length_c   1.000
_cell.angle_alpha   90.00
_cell.angle_beta   90.00
_cell.angle_gamma   90.00
#
_symmetry.space_group_name_H-M   'P 1'
#
loop_
_entity.id
_entity.type
_entity.pdbx_description
1 polymer ?
#
loop_
_entity_poly.entity_id
_entity_poly.type
_entity_poly.pdbx_seq_one_letter_code
_entity_poly.pdbx_strand_id
1 'polypeptide(L)'
;FSSGVRKRRSLAFGLWAQVGVISLASVPALVAVSPWGTCQRFRDYANVVGFLNTVLLCCQYVPQIYVCYARKGSGAVSYMTLGFDALGGYAMVLYKVFATHERLSSWLPYLIFHSSELAVIAVAFWFDFTRKGKGARGRDKTLLPYEPGTVEAHSPGDHEAGDWHEAM
;
A
#
# COMPACT_ATOMS: atom_id res chain seq x y z
N PHE A 1 5.82 -26.54 -2.38
CA PHE A 1 5.69 -26.11 -0.96
C PHE A 1 6.91 -25.40 -0.34
N SER A 2 8.14 -25.53 -0.88
CA SER A 2 9.36 -24.91 -0.29
C SER A 2 9.54 -23.39 -0.56
N SER A 3 9.03 -22.86 -1.69
CA SER A 3 9.24 -21.44 -2.07
C SER A 3 8.48 -20.44 -1.19
N GLY A 4 7.27 -20.79 -0.74
CA GLY A 4 6.43 -19.91 0.09
C GLY A 4 6.99 -19.69 1.51
N VAL A 5 7.57 -20.73 2.11
CA VAL A 5 8.17 -20.64 3.45
C VAL A 5 9.43 -19.79 3.44
N ARG A 6 10.28 -19.92 2.40
CA ARG A 6 11.48 -19.09 2.23
C ARG A 6 11.12 -17.60 2.06
N LYS A 7 10.08 -17.30 1.26
CA LYS A 7 9.59 -15.93 1.05
C LYS A 7 9.03 -15.32 2.35
N ARG A 8 8.24 -16.07 3.12
CA ARG A 8 7.72 -15.62 4.43
C ARG A 8 8.84 -15.33 5.44
N ARG A 9 9.87 -16.18 5.50
CA ARG A 9 11.03 -15.96 6.38
C ARG A 9 11.85 -14.73 5.98
N SER A 10 12.06 -14.50 4.68
CA SER A 10 12.74 -13.30 4.19
C SER A 10 11.97 -12.02 4.48
N LEU A 11 10.64 -12.03 4.35
CA LEU A 11 9.78 -10.90 4.69
C LEU A 11 9.78 -10.61 6.19
N ALA A 12 9.67 -11.66 7.01
CA ALA A 12 9.74 -11.53 8.46
C ALA A 12 11.09 -10.96 8.90
N PHE A 13 12.19 -11.43 8.33
CA PHE A 13 13.52 -10.89 8.60
C PHE A 13 13.62 -9.40 8.25
N GLY A 14 13.13 -8.99 7.06
CA GLY A 14 13.11 -7.59 6.67
C GLY A 14 12.31 -6.72 7.64
N LEU A 15 11.15 -7.21 8.08
CA LEU A 15 10.30 -6.52 9.06
C LEU A 15 11.01 -6.38 10.42
N TRP A 16 11.62 -7.44 10.93
CA TRP A 16 12.37 -7.41 12.19
C TRP A 16 13.60 -6.49 12.12
N ALA A 17 14.32 -6.50 11.01
CA ALA A 17 15.45 -5.59 10.79
C ALA A 17 14.97 -4.12 10.80
N GLN A 18 13.84 -3.83 10.16
CA GLN A 18 13.27 -2.49 10.13
C GLN A 18 12.81 -2.02 11.53
N VAL A 19 12.15 -2.90 12.30
CA VAL A 19 11.81 -2.63 13.70
C VAL A 19 13.06 -2.32 14.51
N GLY A 20 14.12 -3.13 14.37
CA GLY A 20 15.39 -2.90 15.07
C GLY A 20 16.01 -1.53 14.76
N VAL A 21 16.04 -1.13 13.48
CA VAL A 21 16.56 0.18 13.06
C VAL A 21 15.73 1.33 13.65
N ILE A 22 14.40 1.23 13.62
CA ILE A 22 13.50 2.26 14.16
C ILE A 22 13.65 2.37 15.69
N SER A 23 13.72 1.23 16.37
CA SER A 23 13.92 1.20 17.83
C SER A 23 15.27 1.82 18.21
N LEU A 24 16.34 1.54 17.47
CA LEU A 24 17.65 2.13 17.74
C LEU A 24 17.67 3.65 17.45
N ALA A 25 17.08 4.07 16.33
CA ALA A 25 17.03 5.47 15.93
C ALA A 25 16.18 6.35 16.88
N SER A 26 15.23 5.74 17.60
CA SER A 26 14.35 6.44 18.55
C SER A 26 14.94 6.58 19.96
N VAL A 27 16.05 5.89 20.30
CA VAL A 27 16.70 5.99 21.62
C VAL A 27 17.03 7.44 22.02
N PRO A 28 17.65 8.28 21.17
CA PRO A 28 17.95 9.66 21.54
C PRO A 28 16.69 10.50 21.81
N ALA A 29 15.59 10.22 21.11
CA ALA A 29 14.32 10.90 21.34
C ALA A 29 13.72 10.50 22.69
N LEU A 30 13.79 9.22 23.07
CA LEU A 30 13.33 8.74 24.38
C LEU A 30 14.16 9.33 25.53
N VAL A 31 15.48 9.41 25.35
CA VAL A 31 16.38 10.04 26.34
C VAL A 31 16.09 11.54 26.46
N ALA A 32 15.77 12.24 25.37
CA ALA A 32 15.43 13.65 25.39
C ALA A 32 14.14 13.97 26.17
N VAL A 33 13.17 13.04 26.22
CA VAL A 33 11.93 13.18 26.99
C VAL A 33 12.11 12.78 28.46
N SER A 34 13.21 12.12 28.81
CA SER A 34 13.49 11.72 30.19
C SER A 34 13.76 12.93 31.09
N PRO A 35 13.54 12.82 32.42
CA PRO A 35 13.75 13.92 33.38
C PRO A 35 15.18 14.51 33.40
N TRP A 36 16.14 13.78 32.83
CA TRP A 36 17.57 14.13 32.80
C TRP A 36 18.04 14.55 31.40
N GLY A 37 17.14 14.56 30.41
CA GLY A 37 17.44 14.86 29.01
C GLY A 37 17.51 16.35 28.72
N THR A 38 18.55 16.79 28.02
CA THR A 38 18.60 18.16 27.46
C THR A 38 18.23 18.14 25.98
N CYS A 39 17.12 18.77 25.61
CA CYS A 39 16.64 18.84 24.21
C CYS A 39 17.67 19.46 23.24
N GLN A 40 18.52 20.36 23.73
CA GLN A 40 19.47 21.09 22.89
C GLN A 40 20.58 20.19 22.33
N ARG A 41 20.96 19.11 23.03
CA ARG A 41 22.03 18.20 22.59
C ARG A 41 21.60 17.23 21.48
N PHE A 42 20.32 16.91 21.39
CA PHE A 42 19.79 16.00 20.36
C PHE A 42 19.26 16.72 19.12
N ARG A 43 19.33 18.05 19.11
CA ARG A 43 18.86 18.91 18.04
C ARG A 43 19.54 18.63 16.70
N ASP A 44 20.87 18.49 16.71
CA ASP A 44 21.63 18.26 15.47
C ASP A 44 21.42 16.85 14.95
N TYR A 45 21.32 15.86 15.86
CA TYR A 45 20.91 14.51 15.52
C TYR A 45 19.54 14.48 14.84
N ALA A 46 18.53 15.14 15.42
CA ALA A 46 17.18 15.19 14.85
C ALA A 46 17.17 15.85 13.46
N ASN A 47 17.99 16.88 13.24
CA ASN A 47 18.15 17.49 11.93
C ASN A 47 18.71 16.50 10.89
N VAL A 48 19.81 15.84 11.21
CA VAL A 48 20.46 14.88 10.30
C VAL A 48 19.52 13.72 9.96
N VAL A 49 18.86 13.15 10.98
CA VAL A 49 17.91 12.05 10.79
C VAL A 49 16.70 12.51 9.97
N GLY A 50 16.18 13.71 10.23
CA GLY A 50 15.06 14.27 9.46
C GLY A 50 15.38 14.41 7.97
N PHE A 51 16.53 15.01 7.63
CA PHE A 51 16.94 15.14 6.22
C PHE A 51 17.26 13.79 5.57
N LEU A 52 17.92 12.88 6.30
CA LEU A 52 18.17 11.53 5.80
C LEU A 52 16.85 10.81 5.49
N ASN A 53 15.85 10.95 6.37
CA ASN A 53 14.53 10.39 6.15
C ASN A 53 13.86 10.97 4.90
N THR A 54 13.96 12.27 4.65
CA THR A 54 13.47 12.89 3.41
C THR A 54 14.11 12.26 2.17
N VAL A 55 15.43 12.05 2.18
CA VAL A 55 16.14 11.43 1.04
C VAL A 55 15.67 9.99 0.83
N LEU A 56 15.57 9.19 1.90
CA LEU A 56 15.11 7.80 1.82
C LEU A 56 13.68 7.70 1.29
N LEU A 57 12.79 8.60 1.73
CA LEU A 57 11.42 8.69 1.23
C LEU A 57 11.39 8.95 -0.27
N CYS A 58 12.17 9.90 -0.78
CA CYS A 58 12.28 10.15 -2.22
C CYS A 58 12.74 8.89 -2.97
N CYS A 59 13.79 8.22 -2.48
CA CYS A 59 14.31 7.00 -3.09
C CYS A 59 13.29 5.83 -3.06
N GLN A 60 12.42 5.78 -2.06
CA GLN A 60 11.41 4.73 -1.93
C GLN A 60 10.16 5.00 -2.77
N TYR A 61 9.68 6.24 -2.81
CA TYR A 61 8.44 6.58 -3.50
C TYR A 61 8.59 6.69 -5.02
N VAL A 62 9.75 7.11 -5.53
CA VAL A 62 10.01 7.14 -6.99
C VAL A 62 9.76 5.78 -7.66
N PRO A 63 10.37 4.65 -7.22
CA PRO A 63 10.10 3.35 -7.83
C PRO A 63 8.65 2.88 -7.57
N GLN A 64 8.03 3.26 -6.45
CA GLN A 64 6.63 2.92 -6.16
C GLN A 64 5.67 3.58 -7.16
N ILE A 65 5.87 4.88 -7.46
CA ILE A 65 5.10 5.62 -8.46
C ILE A 65 5.30 4.99 -9.85
N TYR A 66 6.55 4.66 -10.21
CA TYR A 66 6.85 4.00 -11.48
C TYR A 66 6.14 2.64 -11.62
N VAL A 67 6.18 1.79 -10.59
CA VAL A 67 5.51 0.49 -10.61
C VAL A 67 3.99 0.65 -10.67
N CYS A 68 3.43 1.61 -9.94
CA CYS A 68 2.00 1.93 -9.99
C CYS A 68 1.58 2.33 -11.42
N TYR A 69 2.37 3.20 -12.05
CA TYR A 69 2.16 3.61 -13.43
C TYR A 69 2.28 2.44 -14.42
N ALA A 70 3.34 1.63 -14.29
CA ALA A 70 3.59 0.49 -15.18
C ALA A 70 2.52 -0.60 -15.08
N ARG A 71 1.99 -0.86 -13.88
CA ARG A 71 0.98 -1.90 -13.64
C ARG A 71 -0.46 -1.43 -13.91
N LYS A 72 -0.66 -0.13 -14.17
CA LYS A 72 -1.94 0.49 -14.57
C LYS A 72 -3.12 0.10 -13.69
N GLY A 73 -2.90 -0.10 -12.39
CA GLY A 73 -3.96 -0.51 -11.46
C GLY A 73 -3.53 -0.34 -10.01
N SER A 74 -4.49 0.03 -9.17
CA SER A 74 -4.33 0.32 -7.74
C SER A 74 -4.02 -0.89 -6.85
N GLY A 75 -3.83 -2.07 -7.47
CA GLY A 75 -3.71 -3.40 -6.88
C GLY A 75 -3.56 -3.41 -5.35
N ALA A 76 -4.70 -3.48 -4.66
CA ALA A 76 -4.89 -3.62 -3.21
C ALA A 76 -4.86 -2.35 -2.33
N VAL A 77 -4.73 -1.13 -2.88
CA VAL A 77 -4.66 0.09 -2.05
C VAL A 77 -6.03 0.76 -1.87
N SER A 78 -6.44 0.95 -0.61
CA SER A 78 -7.67 1.67 -0.25
C SER A 78 -7.50 3.18 -0.45
N TYR A 79 -8.21 3.75 -1.42
CA TYR A 79 -8.20 5.19 -1.69
C TYR A 79 -8.65 6.02 -0.47
N MET A 80 -9.62 5.52 0.29
CA MET A 80 -10.11 6.21 1.47
C MET A 80 -9.04 6.28 2.56
N THR A 81 -8.32 5.18 2.79
CA THR A 81 -7.28 5.12 3.83
C THR A 81 -6.14 6.07 3.51
N LEU A 82 -5.59 6.03 2.29
CA LEU A 82 -4.53 6.97 1.90
C LEU A 82 -5.02 8.41 1.82
N GLY A 83 -6.27 8.65 1.43
CA GLY A 83 -6.85 9.99 1.40
C GLY A 83 -6.94 10.61 2.79
N PHE A 84 -7.46 9.86 3.77
CA PHE A 84 -7.50 10.31 5.16
C PHE A 84 -6.10 10.49 5.75
N ASP A 85 -5.16 9.59 5.45
CA ASP A 85 -3.78 9.70 5.93
C ASP A 85 -3.09 10.95 5.38
N ALA A 86 -3.20 11.20 4.07
CA ALA A 86 -2.66 12.40 3.44
C ALA A 86 -3.26 13.68 4.04
N LEU A 87 -4.57 13.73 4.29
CA LEU A 87 -5.23 14.86 4.92
C LEU A 87 -4.71 15.13 6.34
N GLY A 88 -4.61 14.09 7.18
CA GLY A 88 -4.02 14.20 8.52
C GLY A 88 -2.56 14.66 8.47
N GLY A 89 -1.81 14.16 7.49
CA GLY A 89 -0.45 14.55 7.18
C GLY A 89 -0.29 16.03 6.87
N TYR A 90 -1.08 16.57 5.95
CA TYR A 90 -1.05 17.99 5.62
C TYR A 90 -1.49 18.86 6.80
N ALA A 91 -2.50 18.45 7.57
CA ALA A 91 -2.89 19.16 8.78
C ALA A 91 -1.73 19.26 9.78
N MET A 92 -0.96 18.18 9.96
CA MET A 92 0.23 18.19 10.82
C MET A 92 1.37 19.05 10.26
N VAL A 93 1.58 19.08 8.94
CA VAL A 93 2.55 20.00 8.33
C VAL A 93 2.15 21.46 8.60
N LEU A 94 0.87 21.81 8.40
CA LEU A 94 0.37 23.15 8.65
C LEU A 94 0.52 23.54 10.13
N TYR A 95 0.18 22.64 11.05
CA TYR A 95 0.39 22.85 12.48
C TYR A 95 1.87 23.10 12.80
N LYS A 96 2.77 22.28 12.26
CA LYS A 96 4.21 22.43 12.50
C LYS A 96 4.80 23.73 11.96
N VAL A 97 4.30 24.20 10.81
CA VAL A 97 4.77 25.43 10.16
C VAL A 97 4.22 26.68 10.84
N PHE A 98 2.91 26.72 11.10
CA PHE A 98 2.22 27.94 11.51
C PHE A 98 1.98 28.04 13.02
N ALA A 99 1.78 26.93 13.73
CA ALA A 99 1.49 26.98 15.16
C ALA A 99 2.76 26.84 16.01
N THR A 100 3.64 25.92 15.67
CA THR A 100 4.84 25.61 16.48
C THR A 100 6.15 26.15 15.89
N HIS A 101 6.12 26.70 14.66
CA HIS A 101 7.29 27.25 13.95
C HIS A 101 8.51 26.32 13.98
N GLU A 102 8.26 25.05 13.67
CA GLU A 102 9.25 23.99 13.75
C GLU A 102 10.23 24.01 12.57
N ARG A 103 11.39 23.40 12.79
CA ARG A 103 12.46 23.31 11.80
C ARG A 103 12.03 22.54 10.55
N LEU A 104 12.58 22.93 9.40
CA LEU A 104 12.35 22.27 8.11
C LEU A 104 12.50 20.74 8.18
N SER A 105 13.54 20.26 8.86
CA SER A 105 13.84 18.84 9.07
C SER A 105 12.72 18.04 9.74
N SER A 106 11.80 18.68 10.47
CA SER A 106 10.75 18.01 11.23
C SER A 106 9.41 17.89 10.47
N TRP A 107 9.15 18.76 9.49
CA TRP A 107 7.92 18.75 8.70
C TRP A 107 8.13 18.44 7.22
N LEU A 108 9.32 18.69 6.67
CA LEU A 108 9.66 18.36 5.27
C LEU A 108 9.49 16.86 4.95
N PRO A 109 9.90 15.91 5.80
CA PRO A 109 9.68 14.48 5.51
C PRO A 109 8.18 14.15 5.39
N TYR A 110 7.34 14.74 6.24
CA TYR A 110 5.88 14.56 6.19
C TYR A 110 5.31 15.11 4.90
N LEU A 111 5.72 16.32 4.50
CA LEU A 111 5.25 16.93 3.26
C LEU A 111 5.56 16.03 2.05
N ILE A 112 6.80 15.56 1.92
CA ILE A 112 7.22 14.70 0.82
C ILE A 112 6.48 13.36 0.83
N PHE A 113 6.34 12.74 2.00
CA PHE A 113 5.61 11.48 2.16
C PHE A 113 4.16 11.61 1.67
N HIS A 114 3.39 12.55 2.21
CA HIS A 114 1.97 12.69 1.88
C HIS A 114 1.73 13.26 0.47
N SER A 115 2.65 14.07 -0.07
CA SER A 115 2.62 14.46 -1.49
C SER A 115 2.83 13.25 -2.41
N SER A 116 3.71 12.33 -2.03
CA SER A 116 3.97 11.12 -2.82
C SER A 116 2.80 10.13 -2.75
N GLU A 117 2.14 10.01 -1.60
CA GLU A 117 0.89 9.24 -1.47
C GLU A 117 -0.22 9.81 -2.37
N LEU A 118 -0.39 11.13 -2.38
CA LEU A 118 -1.36 11.78 -3.23
C LEU A 118 -1.05 11.57 -4.72
N ALA A 119 0.23 11.59 -5.11
CA ALA A 119 0.66 11.29 -6.47
C ALA A 119 0.31 9.85 -6.87
N VAL A 120 0.53 8.87 -5.99
CA VAL A 120 0.14 7.47 -6.22
C VAL A 120 -1.38 7.35 -6.38
N ILE A 121 -2.16 7.98 -5.50
CA ILE A 121 -3.63 8.00 -5.60
C ILE A 121 -4.06 8.61 -6.93
N ALA A 122 -3.48 9.74 -7.33
CA ALA A 122 -3.84 10.43 -8.57
C ALA A 122 -3.60 9.54 -9.80
N VAL A 123 -2.44 8.89 -9.88
CA VAL A 123 -2.11 7.97 -10.99
C VAL A 123 -3.06 6.76 -10.99
N ALA A 124 -3.30 6.16 -9.82
CA ALA A 124 -4.18 5.01 -9.69
C ALA A 124 -5.64 5.35 -10.06
N PHE A 125 -6.15 6.48 -9.56
CA PHE A 125 -7.48 6.99 -9.86
C PHE A 125 -7.65 7.27 -11.36
N TRP A 126 -6.66 7.91 -11.99
CA TRP A 126 -6.69 8.18 -13.43
C TRP A 126 -6.86 6.91 -14.28
N PHE A 127 -6.11 5.85 -13.97
CA PHE A 127 -6.22 4.58 -14.69
C PHE A 127 -7.54 3.86 -14.42
N ASP A 128 -8.05 3.89 -13.21
CA ASP A 128 -9.32 3.25 -12.85
C ASP A 128 -10.52 3.94 -13.53
N PHE A 129 -10.52 5.27 -13.62
CA PHE A 129 -11.55 6.03 -14.35
C PHE A 129 -11.48 5.79 -15.85
N THR A 130 -10.27 5.77 -16.43
CA THR A 130 -10.06 5.49 -17.85
C THR A 130 -10.50 4.06 -18.22
N ARG A 131 -10.37 3.11 -17.28
CA ARG A 131 -10.83 1.72 -17.46
C ARG A 131 -12.34 1.57 -17.35
N LYS A 132 -13.00 2.27 -16.42
CA LYS A 132 -14.48 2.28 -16.32
C LYS A 132 -15.13 2.78 -17.60
N GLY A 133 -14.53 3.77 -18.28
CA GLY A 133 -15.00 4.25 -19.60
C GLY A 133 -14.89 3.22 -20.73
N LYS A 134 -13.93 2.28 -20.67
CA LYS A 134 -13.78 1.21 -21.66
C LYS A 134 -14.62 -0.04 -21.33
N GLY A 135 -14.83 -0.32 -20.04
CA GLY A 135 -15.68 -1.44 -19.58
C GLY A 135 -17.17 -1.21 -19.81
N ALA A 136 -17.66 0.03 -19.65
CA ALA A 136 -19.06 0.38 -19.96
C ALA A 136 -19.37 0.24 -21.46
N ARG A 137 -18.42 0.62 -22.34
CA ARG A 137 -18.57 0.52 -23.80
C ARG A 137 -18.45 -0.92 -24.35
N GLY A 138 -17.97 -1.87 -23.53
CA GLY A 138 -17.90 -3.30 -23.87
C GLY A 138 -19.04 -4.14 -23.29
N ARG A 139 -19.60 -3.76 -22.13
CA ARG A 139 -20.73 -4.47 -21.50
C ARG A 139 -22.05 -4.30 -22.26
N ASP A 140 -22.23 -3.15 -22.89
CA ASP A 140 -23.42 -2.82 -23.69
C ASP A 140 -23.58 -3.68 -24.97
N LYS A 141 -22.49 -4.32 -25.43
CA LYS A 141 -22.53 -5.20 -26.62
C LYS A 141 -22.75 -6.68 -26.30
N THR A 142 -22.79 -7.06 -25.02
CA THR A 142 -22.88 -8.48 -24.60
C THR A 142 -24.19 -8.81 -23.86
N LEU A 143 -25.09 -7.85 -23.69
CA LEU A 143 -26.45 -8.13 -23.25
C LEU A 143 -27.27 -8.61 -24.45
N LEU A 144 -27.09 -9.89 -24.80
CA LEU A 144 -28.15 -10.60 -25.52
C LEU A 144 -29.38 -10.67 -24.60
N PRO A 145 -30.61 -10.51 -25.14
CA PRO A 145 -31.83 -10.68 -24.35
C PRO A 145 -31.84 -12.06 -23.72
N TYR A 146 -32.06 -12.14 -22.42
CA TYR A 146 -32.33 -13.39 -21.73
C TYR A 146 -33.69 -13.93 -22.20
N GLU A 147 -33.68 -14.96 -23.03
CA GLU A 147 -34.84 -15.79 -23.37
C GLU A 147 -34.98 -16.88 -22.30
N PRO A 148 -36.07 -16.91 -21.51
CA PRO A 148 -36.30 -17.98 -20.54
C PRO A 148 -36.82 -19.23 -21.26
N GLY A 149 -35.91 -20.12 -21.67
CA GLY A 149 -36.23 -21.42 -22.26
C GLY A 149 -35.65 -22.58 -21.44
N THR A 150 -36.53 -23.23 -20.66
CA THR A 150 -36.47 -24.60 -20.12
C THR A 150 -35.08 -25.21 -19.86
N VAL A 151 -34.62 -25.12 -18.60
CA VAL A 151 -33.56 -25.98 -18.09
C VAL A 151 -34.22 -27.25 -17.53
N GLU A 152 -34.20 -28.34 -18.31
CA GLU A 152 -34.36 -29.67 -17.73
C GLU A 152 -33.14 -29.97 -16.86
N ALA A 153 -33.39 -30.22 -15.57
CA ALA A 153 -32.35 -30.55 -14.61
C ALA A 153 -31.89 -32.00 -14.81
N HIS A 154 -30.76 -32.21 -15.47
CA HIS A 154 -30.09 -33.51 -15.44
C HIS A 154 -29.21 -33.60 -14.18
N SER A 155 -29.72 -34.31 -13.17
CA SER A 155 -28.97 -34.73 -11.98
C SER A 155 -27.94 -35.79 -12.39
N PRO A 156 -26.64 -35.65 -12.06
CA PRO A 156 -25.65 -36.68 -12.31
C PRO A 156 -25.47 -37.53 -11.05
N GLY A 157 -26.01 -38.75 -11.05
CA GLY A 157 -25.73 -39.69 -9.97
C GLY A 157 -26.37 -41.05 -10.16
N ASP A 158 -25.70 -41.93 -10.91
CA ASP A 158 -25.77 -43.40 -10.83
C ASP A 158 -25.27 -44.11 -12.10
N HIS A 159 -23.95 -44.18 -12.34
CA HIS A 159 -23.41 -45.25 -13.20
C HIS A 159 -22.03 -45.68 -12.72
N GLU A 160 -21.99 -46.61 -11.75
CA GLU A 160 -20.93 -47.64 -11.65
C GLU A 160 -21.43 -48.76 -10.73
N ALA A 161 -22.06 -49.79 -11.32
CA ALA A 161 -22.18 -51.13 -10.74
C ALA A 161 -22.60 -52.15 -11.82
N GLY A 162 -21.61 -52.90 -12.31
CA GLY A 162 -21.76 -54.31 -12.70
C GLY A 162 -22.48 -54.65 -14.01
N ASP A 163 -21.71 -54.91 -15.07
CA ASP A 163 -22.04 -55.98 -16.00
C ASP A 163 -20.75 -56.72 -16.40
N TRP A 164 -20.52 -57.86 -15.75
CA TRP A 164 -19.53 -58.85 -16.16
C TRP A 164 -20.30 -59.96 -16.86
N HIS A 165 -20.46 -59.91 -18.19
CA HIS A 165 -20.69 -61.10 -19.01
C HIS A 165 -20.44 -60.80 -20.50
N GLU A 166 -19.81 -61.77 -21.16
CA GLU A 166 -19.65 -61.93 -22.62
C GLU A 166 -18.47 -61.23 -23.33
N ALA A 167 -17.28 -61.85 -23.21
CA ALA A 167 -16.42 -62.13 -24.36
C ALA A 167 -15.42 -63.26 -24.02
N MET A 168 -15.91 -64.50 -24.05
CA MET A 168 -15.11 -65.68 -24.45
C MET A 168 -15.61 -66.11 -25.83
#